data_AF-A0A2D5AK93-F1
#
_entry.id   AF-A0A2D5AK93-F1
#
_cell.length_a   1.000
_cell.length_b   1.000
_cell.length_c   1.000
_cell.angle_alpha   90.00
_cell.angle_beta   90.00
_cell.angle_gamma   90.00
#
_symmetry.space_group_name_H-M   'P 1'
#
loop_
_entity.id
_entity.type
_entity.pdbx_description
1 polymer ?
#
loop_
_entity_poly.entity_id
_entity_poly.type
_entity_poly.pdbx_seq_one_letter_code
_entity_poly.pdbx_strand_id
1 'polypeptide(L)'
;MLAAPLLLASGCASLGGNVKGSFACRAPEGTCAPTSAIDAGAKIINDVTGFRDPAMIELASETGVGVAVMHMQGTPRTMQSNPRYDDVIADIRSFFEERNATLTAAGIDSEAIVFDPGIGFGKTQQHNLTLLRHLDQLIVSGRPVLLGVSRKSFIGRILKSDDIADRNWPTVGITAHACALGVPLHRVHEVKPNLDALRMAEAMR
;
A
#
# COMPACT_ATOMS: atom_id res chain seq x y z
N MET A 1 21.70 8.28 2.89
CA MET A 1 20.54 9.04 3.37
C MET A 1 19.29 8.29 2.94
N LEU A 2 18.52 7.74 3.86
CA LEU A 2 17.19 7.21 3.55
C LEU A 2 16.27 8.38 3.20
N ALA A 3 15.42 8.23 2.18
CA ALA A 3 14.46 9.25 1.77
C ALA A 3 13.46 9.54 2.90
N ALA A 4 13.08 10.81 3.06
CA ALA A 4 12.09 11.22 4.07
C ALA A 4 10.76 10.46 3.87
N PRO A 5 10.06 10.08 4.96
CA PRO A 5 8.81 9.35 4.87
C PRO A 5 7.74 10.17 4.12
N LEU A 6 7.09 9.56 3.14
CA LEU A 6 6.07 10.16 2.30
C LEU A 6 4.69 9.57 2.65
N LEU A 7 3.72 10.45 2.94
CA LEU A 7 2.34 10.04 3.21
C LEU A 7 1.49 10.14 1.95
N LEU A 8 0.72 9.08 1.70
CA LEU A 8 -0.36 9.06 0.72
C LEU A 8 -1.70 9.15 1.46
N ALA A 9 -2.41 10.27 1.26
CA ALA A 9 -3.78 10.40 1.76
C ALA A 9 -4.71 9.43 1.02
N SER A 10 -5.83 9.06 1.62
CA SER A 10 -6.88 8.28 0.96
C SER A 10 -8.15 9.13 0.89
N GLY A 11 -8.40 9.76 -0.25
CA GLY A 11 -9.65 10.49 -0.50
C GLY A 11 -9.67 11.15 -1.89
N CYS A 12 -10.83 11.12 -2.54
CA CYS A 12 -11.12 11.98 -3.69
C CYS A 12 -11.43 13.37 -3.11
N ALA A 13 -10.40 14.20 -2.92
CA ALA A 13 -10.57 15.59 -2.53
C ALA A 13 -9.59 16.43 -3.35
N SER A 14 -10.14 17.20 -4.29
CA SER A 14 -9.51 18.42 -4.76
C SER A 14 -9.18 19.29 -3.54
N LEU A 15 -7.94 19.78 -3.40
CA LEU A 15 -7.58 20.97 -2.63
C LEU A 15 -6.08 21.26 -2.83
N GLY A 16 -5.77 22.52 -3.12
CA GLY A 16 -4.44 22.99 -3.49
C GLY A 16 -3.41 22.97 -2.36
N GLY A 17 -2.13 22.91 -2.76
CA GLY A 17 -0.96 23.00 -1.89
C GLY A 17 -0.06 21.77 -1.98
N ASN A 18 1.03 21.88 -2.74
CA ASN A 18 2.24 21.03 -2.88
C ASN A 18 2.36 19.68 -2.11
N VAL A 19 1.37 18.80 -2.22
CA VAL A 19 1.54 17.34 -2.02
C VAL A 19 0.83 16.64 -3.17
N LYS A 20 1.58 16.09 -4.12
CA LYS A 20 1.04 15.27 -5.22
C LYS A 20 0.89 13.84 -4.74
N GLY A 21 -0.34 13.35 -4.63
CA GLY A 21 -0.61 11.92 -4.50
C GLY A 21 -1.95 11.59 -3.87
N SER A 22 -2.87 11.07 -4.68
CA SER A 22 -3.93 10.11 -4.32
C SER A 22 -4.67 9.69 -5.60
N PHE A 23 -4.78 8.40 -5.90
CA PHE A 23 -6.04 7.82 -6.41
C PHE A 23 -6.11 6.32 -6.07
N ALA A 24 -7.18 5.95 -5.40
CA ALA A 24 -7.68 4.58 -5.34
C ALA A 24 -8.99 4.59 -6.14
N CYS A 25 -8.98 4.08 -7.37
CA CYS A 25 -10.21 3.90 -8.11
C CYS A 25 -10.88 2.60 -7.62
N ARG A 26 -11.82 2.73 -6.67
CA ARG A 26 -12.87 1.72 -6.47
C ARG A 26 -14.13 2.26 -7.15
N ALA A 27 -14.17 2.21 -8.48
CA ALA A 27 -15.43 2.39 -9.18
C ALA A 27 -16.30 1.14 -8.92
N PRO A 28 -17.58 1.28 -8.54
CA PRO A 28 -18.58 0.28 -8.92
C PRO A 28 -18.57 0.22 -10.45
N GLU A 29 -18.86 -0.94 -11.02
CA GLU A 29 -18.89 -1.19 -12.47
C GLU A 29 -19.22 0.08 -13.31
N GLY A 30 -18.22 0.63 -14.02
CA GLY A 30 -18.48 1.35 -15.27
C GLY A 30 -18.23 2.87 -15.43
N THR A 31 -17.51 3.64 -14.58
CA THR A 31 -17.39 5.10 -14.88
C THR A 31 -16.11 5.87 -14.52
N CYS A 32 -15.02 5.24 -14.10
CA CYS A 32 -13.72 5.94 -14.05
C CYS A 32 -12.63 5.03 -14.62
N ALA A 33 -12.39 5.17 -15.94
CA ALA A 33 -11.27 4.50 -16.58
C ALA A 33 -9.96 5.05 -15.98
N PRO A 34 -8.96 4.21 -15.67
CA PRO A 34 -7.67 4.68 -15.14
C PRO A 34 -7.04 5.82 -15.97
N THR A 35 -7.23 5.81 -17.29
CA THR A 35 -6.84 6.88 -18.21
C THR A 35 -7.43 8.25 -17.81
N SER A 36 -8.73 8.31 -17.53
CA SER A 36 -9.39 9.57 -17.13
C SER A 36 -8.81 10.19 -15.86
N ALA A 37 -8.35 9.35 -14.91
CA ALA A 37 -7.70 9.83 -13.69
C ALA A 37 -6.29 10.37 -13.97
N ILE A 38 -5.55 9.71 -14.88
CA ILE A 38 -4.22 10.14 -15.32
C ILE A 38 -4.30 11.47 -16.07
N ASP A 39 -5.27 11.59 -16.98
CA ASP A 39 -5.56 12.84 -17.71
C ASP A 39 -5.92 13.98 -16.76
N ALA A 40 -6.63 13.67 -15.67
CA ALA A 40 -6.92 14.61 -14.59
C ALA A 40 -5.72 14.92 -13.67
N GLY A 41 -4.56 14.32 -13.92
CA GLY A 41 -3.30 14.63 -13.24
C GLY A 41 -2.83 13.60 -12.21
N ALA A 42 -3.47 12.43 -12.10
CA ALA A 42 -2.95 11.34 -11.27
C ALA A 42 -1.53 10.95 -11.70
N LYS A 43 -0.68 10.67 -10.71
CA LYS A 43 0.75 10.33 -10.92
C LYS A 43 1.13 8.95 -10.44
N ILE A 44 0.19 8.23 -9.82
CA ILE A 44 0.41 6.87 -9.31
C ILE A 44 -0.87 6.07 -9.59
N ILE A 45 -0.71 4.88 -10.16
CA ILE A 45 -1.74 3.84 -10.22
C ILE A 45 -1.54 2.93 -9.01
N ASN A 46 -2.57 2.76 -8.19
CA ASN A 46 -2.60 1.77 -7.12
C ASN A 46 -3.50 0.61 -7.51
N ASP A 47 -2.90 -0.49 -7.95
CA ASP A 47 -3.64 -1.68 -8.36
C ASP A 47 -3.64 -2.75 -7.26
N VAL A 48 -4.81 -2.91 -6.64
CA VAL A 48 -5.07 -3.90 -5.59
C VAL A 48 -5.02 -5.34 -6.08
N THR A 49 -5.07 -5.57 -7.39
CA THR A 49 -4.94 -6.89 -8.01
C THR A 49 -3.49 -7.25 -8.30
N GLY A 50 -2.57 -6.27 -8.17
CA GLY A 50 -1.15 -6.45 -8.35
C GLY A 50 -0.70 -6.52 -9.81
N PHE A 51 -1.35 -5.76 -10.70
CA PHE A 51 -1.03 -5.70 -12.13
C PHE A 51 -1.08 -7.10 -12.78
N ARG A 52 -2.16 -7.83 -12.50
CA ARG A 52 -2.42 -9.11 -13.18
C ARG A 52 -3.14 -8.92 -14.52
N ASP A 53 -3.78 -7.77 -14.71
CA ASP A 53 -4.41 -7.39 -15.97
C ASP A 53 -3.35 -6.80 -16.92
N PRO A 54 -3.09 -7.41 -18.09
CA PRO A 54 -2.15 -6.89 -19.07
C PRO A 54 -2.45 -5.46 -19.51
N ALA A 55 -3.73 -5.06 -19.59
CA ALA A 55 -4.11 -3.71 -19.97
C ALA A 55 -3.66 -2.65 -18.95
N MET A 56 -3.57 -3.01 -17.67
CA MET A 56 -3.04 -2.12 -16.63
C MET A 56 -1.52 -1.98 -16.72
N ILE A 57 -0.83 -3.03 -17.15
CA ILE A 57 0.63 -3.00 -17.37
C ILE A 57 0.94 -2.11 -18.57
N GLU A 58 0.25 -2.31 -19.68
CA GLU A 58 0.37 -1.50 -20.89
C GLU A 58 0.14 -0.01 -20.58
N LEU A 59 -0.97 0.31 -19.91
CA LEU A 59 -1.28 1.67 -19.51
C LEU A 59 -0.18 2.30 -18.62
N ALA A 60 0.33 1.56 -17.63
CA ALA A 60 1.38 2.06 -16.76
C ALA A 60 2.70 2.31 -17.52
N SER A 61 3.03 1.43 -18.47
CA SER A 61 4.21 1.56 -19.32
C SER A 61 4.10 2.78 -20.24
N GLU A 62 2.95 2.96 -20.91
CA GLU A 62 2.72 4.08 -21.83
C GLU A 62 2.71 5.45 -21.14
N THR A 63 2.16 5.51 -19.92
CA THR A 63 1.97 6.78 -19.21
C THR A 63 3.14 7.17 -18.32
N GLY A 64 4.03 6.23 -17.98
CA GLY A 64 5.19 6.46 -17.11
C GLY A 64 4.83 6.90 -15.68
N VAL A 65 3.60 6.63 -15.24
CA VAL A 65 3.16 6.93 -13.87
C VAL A 65 3.74 5.93 -12.87
N GLY A 66 3.84 6.33 -11.61
CA GLY A 66 4.20 5.41 -10.53
C GLY A 66 3.20 4.26 -10.40
N VAL A 67 3.66 3.10 -9.94
CA VAL A 67 2.81 1.92 -9.73
C VAL A 67 2.96 1.38 -8.32
N ALA A 68 1.84 1.27 -7.61
CA ALA A 68 1.76 0.58 -6.33
C ALA A 68 1.18 -0.82 -6.55
N VAL A 69 2.03 -1.83 -6.37
CA VAL A 69 1.72 -3.24 -6.60
C VAL A 69 1.31 -3.86 -5.26
N MET A 70 0.04 -4.21 -5.11
CA MET A 70 -0.45 -4.79 -3.86
C MET A 70 -0.56 -6.32 -3.93
N HIS A 71 -0.12 -7.02 -2.88
CA HIS A 71 -0.40 -8.44 -2.72
C HIS A 71 -1.82 -8.69 -2.20
N MET A 72 -2.59 -9.52 -2.91
CA MET A 72 -3.86 -10.08 -2.45
C MET A 72 -3.98 -11.57 -2.82
N GLN A 73 -4.35 -12.40 -1.86
CA GLN A 73 -4.73 -13.80 -2.10
C GLN A 73 -6.23 -13.88 -2.43
N GLY A 74 -6.59 -14.61 -3.48
CA GLY A 74 -7.96 -14.71 -3.96
C GLY A 74 -8.48 -13.42 -4.60
N THR A 75 -9.79 -13.19 -4.50
CA THR A 75 -10.47 -11.98 -4.98
C THR A 75 -11.03 -11.20 -3.79
N PRO A 76 -11.42 -9.92 -3.92
CA PRO A 76 -12.04 -9.19 -2.82
C PRO A 76 -13.26 -9.91 -2.21
N ARG A 77 -13.97 -10.72 -3.00
CA ARG A 77 -15.12 -11.53 -2.56
C ARG A 77 -14.72 -12.82 -1.83
N THR A 78 -13.58 -13.44 -2.18
CA THR A 78 -13.18 -14.77 -1.67
C THR A 78 -11.99 -14.74 -0.70
N MET A 79 -11.26 -13.63 -0.63
CA MET A 79 -9.96 -13.54 0.04
C MET A 79 -10.02 -13.91 1.54
N GLN A 80 -11.14 -13.67 2.22
CA GLN A 80 -11.28 -13.96 3.65
C GLN A 80 -11.82 -15.36 3.97
N SER A 81 -12.14 -16.18 2.97
CA SER A 81 -12.82 -17.46 3.18
C SER A 81 -11.93 -18.50 3.88
N ASN A 82 -10.64 -18.58 3.51
CA ASN A 82 -9.65 -19.48 4.13
C ASN A 82 -8.22 -19.15 3.64
N PRO A 83 -7.64 -17.99 3.99
CA PRO A 83 -6.31 -17.63 3.50
C PRO A 83 -5.24 -18.55 4.10
N ARG A 84 -4.47 -19.21 3.25
CA ARG A 84 -3.40 -20.14 3.62
C ARG A 84 -2.09 -19.67 3.01
N TYR A 85 -1.07 -19.65 3.85
CA TYR A 85 0.32 -19.36 3.52
C TYR A 85 1.14 -20.38 4.29
N ASP A 86 2.17 -20.95 3.65
CA ASP A 86 3.13 -21.80 4.34
C ASP A 86 4.14 -20.90 5.08
N ASP A 87 4.61 -19.85 4.40
CA ASP A 87 5.34 -18.73 4.98
C ASP A 87 4.88 -17.42 4.32
N VAL A 88 4.11 -16.63 5.06
CA VAL A 88 3.53 -15.37 4.54
C VAL A 88 4.59 -14.36 4.10
N ILE A 89 5.79 -14.38 4.69
CA ILE A 89 6.86 -13.48 4.29
C ILE A 89 7.44 -13.95 2.96
N ALA A 90 7.85 -15.22 2.88
CA ALA A 90 8.46 -15.79 1.68
C ALA A 90 7.52 -15.74 0.47
N ASP A 91 6.23 -16.05 0.68
CA ASP A 91 5.21 -16.03 -0.37
C ASP A 91 5.00 -14.63 -0.94
N ILE A 92 4.94 -13.60 -0.08
CA ILE A 92 4.73 -12.21 -0.51
C ILE A 92 5.99 -11.65 -1.17
N ARG A 93 7.19 -11.97 -0.66
CA ARG A 93 8.45 -11.61 -1.31
C ARG A 93 8.54 -12.20 -2.72
N SER A 94 8.24 -13.49 -2.86
CA SER A 94 8.26 -14.18 -4.16
C SER A 94 7.29 -13.54 -5.16
N PHE A 95 6.09 -13.17 -4.69
CA PHE A 95 5.14 -12.41 -5.50
C PHE A 95 5.68 -11.03 -5.93
N PHE A 96 6.32 -10.28 -5.02
CA PHE A 96 6.92 -8.99 -5.38
C PHE A 96 8.08 -9.12 -6.36
N GLU A 97 8.94 -10.13 -6.20
CA GLU A 97 10.06 -10.41 -7.10
C GLU A 97 9.56 -10.72 -8.52
N GLU A 98 8.53 -11.56 -8.62
CA GLU A 98 7.90 -11.94 -9.88
C GLU A 98 7.18 -10.75 -10.56
N ARG A 99 6.45 -9.94 -9.78
CA ARG A 99 5.81 -8.72 -10.31
C ARG A 99 6.84 -7.66 -10.72
N ASN A 100 7.93 -7.49 -9.97
CA ASN A 100 9.03 -6.61 -10.35
C ASN A 100 9.59 -6.99 -11.72
N ALA A 101 9.89 -8.28 -11.93
CA ALA A 101 10.40 -8.78 -13.20
C ALA A 101 9.41 -8.56 -14.35
N THR A 102 8.12 -8.84 -14.12
CA THR A 102 7.06 -8.63 -15.12
C THR A 102 6.95 -7.17 -15.54
N LEU A 103 6.86 -6.24 -14.57
CA LEU A 103 6.64 -4.82 -14.85
C LEU A 103 7.85 -4.18 -15.52
N THR A 104 9.06 -4.48 -15.05
CA THR A 104 10.30 -3.97 -15.64
C THR A 104 10.53 -4.52 -17.06
N ALA A 105 10.20 -5.79 -17.31
CA ALA A 105 10.25 -6.37 -18.66
C ALA A 105 9.25 -5.70 -19.64
N ALA A 106 8.14 -5.16 -19.12
CA ALA A 106 7.17 -4.39 -19.90
C ALA A 106 7.57 -2.92 -20.11
N GLY A 107 8.76 -2.50 -19.67
CA GLY A 107 9.30 -1.15 -19.86
C GLY A 107 8.97 -0.15 -18.75
N ILE A 108 8.34 -0.59 -17.65
CA ILE A 108 8.08 0.28 -16.50
C ILE A 108 9.40 0.49 -15.74
N ASP A 109 9.75 1.75 -15.49
CA ASP A 109 10.94 2.10 -14.70
C ASP A 109 10.84 1.48 -13.31
N SER A 110 11.88 0.76 -12.91
CA SER A 110 11.98 0.17 -11.57
C SER A 110 11.84 1.22 -10.45
N GLU A 111 12.28 2.48 -10.64
CA GLU A 111 12.13 3.55 -9.64
C GLU A 111 10.68 4.03 -9.50
N ALA A 112 9.82 3.70 -10.46
CA ALA A 112 8.39 3.99 -10.41
C ALA A 112 7.59 2.95 -9.61
N ILE A 113 8.22 1.86 -9.14
CA ILE A 113 7.54 0.72 -8.50
C ILE A 113 7.62 0.79 -6.96
N VAL A 114 6.48 0.62 -6.30
CA VAL A 114 6.38 0.39 -4.84
C VAL A 114 5.53 -0.84 -4.54
N PHE A 115 5.87 -1.57 -3.47
CA PHE A 115 5.17 -2.78 -3.07
C PHE A 115 4.30 -2.59 -1.82
N ASP A 116 3.04 -3.03 -1.87
CA ASP A 116 2.13 -3.03 -0.71
C ASP A 116 1.82 -4.48 -0.29
N PRO A 117 2.12 -4.91 0.95
CA PRO A 117 1.87 -6.28 1.41
C PRO A 117 0.38 -6.61 1.52
N GLY A 118 -0.51 -5.63 1.36
CA GLY A 118 -1.95 -5.81 1.39
C GLY A 118 -2.41 -6.28 2.76
N ILE A 119 -2.08 -5.53 3.82
CA ILE A 119 -2.54 -5.85 5.18
C ILE A 119 -4.07 -5.91 5.19
N GLY A 120 -4.62 -7.02 5.69
CA GLY A 120 -6.05 -7.29 5.71
C GLY A 120 -6.66 -7.72 4.37
N PHE A 121 -5.87 -7.98 3.33
CA PHE A 121 -6.32 -8.55 2.05
C PHE A 121 -5.88 -10.00 1.91
N GLY A 122 -6.82 -10.91 2.21
CA GLY A 122 -6.60 -12.34 2.16
C GLY A 122 -5.62 -12.86 3.19
N LYS A 123 -5.72 -12.40 4.44
CA LYS A 123 -4.76 -12.70 5.50
C LYS A 123 -5.44 -12.83 6.84
N THR A 124 -5.06 -13.85 7.62
CA THR A 124 -5.49 -14.00 9.01
C THR A 124 -4.93 -12.88 9.89
N GLN A 125 -5.44 -12.73 11.11
CA GLN A 125 -4.85 -11.78 12.07
C GLN A 125 -3.38 -12.10 12.33
N GLN A 126 -3.03 -13.38 12.46
CA GLN A 126 -1.65 -13.81 12.69
C GLN A 126 -0.75 -13.45 11.49
N HIS A 127 -1.21 -13.66 10.26
CA HIS A 127 -0.46 -13.27 9.06
C HIS A 127 -0.21 -11.76 9.02
N ASN A 128 -1.22 -10.94 9.33
CA ASN A 128 -1.06 -9.49 9.38
C ASN A 128 -0.04 -9.06 10.44
N LEU A 129 -0.08 -9.66 11.63
CA LEU A 129 0.89 -9.35 12.69
C LEU A 129 2.31 -9.81 12.34
N THR A 130 2.47 -10.98 11.72
CA THR A 130 3.77 -11.43 11.20
C THR A 130 4.33 -10.45 10.17
N LEU A 131 3.51 -10.00 9.22
CA LEU A 131 3.94 -8.99 8.24
C LEU A 131 4.35 -7.68 8.88
N LEU A 132 3.58 -7.18 9.85
CA LEU A 132 3.90 -5.93 10.54
C LEU A 132 5.20 -6.01 11.35
N ARG A 133 5.55 -7.19 11.87
CA ARG A 133 6.82 -7.41 12.59
C ARG A 133 8.05 -7.48 11.69
N HIS A 134 7.86 -7.84 10.42
CA HIS A 134 8.95 -8.17 9.48
C HIS A 134 8.81 -7.37 8.17
N LEU A 135 8.40 -6.09 8.26
CA LEU A 135 8.21 -5.23 7.08
C LEU A 135 9.53 -4.95 6.34
N ASP A 136 10.63 -4.89 7.06
CA ASP A 136 12.00 -4.77 6.54
C ASP A 136 12.34 -5.93 5.59
N GLN A 137 11.83 -7.13 5.88
CA GLN A 137 12.01 -8.30 5.05
C GLN A 137 11.14 -8.29 3.79
N LEU A 138 10.33 -7.26 3.52
CA LEU A 138 9.51 -7.20 2.30
C LEU A 138 10.12 -6.32 1.21
N ILE A 139 11.30 -5.75 1.46
CA ILE A 139 12.06 -5.01 0.47
C ILE A 139 12.58 -5.99 -0.59
N VAL A 140 12.21 -5.72 -1.84
CA VAL A 140 12.57 -6.49 -3.03
C VAL A 140 13.14 -5.54 -4.07
N SER A 141 14.23 -5.94 -4.73
CA SER A 141 14.91 -5.13 -5.76
C SER A 141 15.24 -3.70 -5.31
N GLY A 142 15.48 -3.49 -4.01
CA GLY A 142 15.73 -2.17 -3.42
C GLY A 142 14.53 -1.21 -3.50
N ARG A 143 13.30 -1.72 -3.71
CA ARG A 143 12.08 -0.91 -3.80
C ARG A 143 11.41 -0.76 -2.44
N PRO A 144 10.87 0.44 -2.14
CA PRO A 144 10.25 0.68 -0.85
C PRO A 144 8.94 -0.11 -0.70
N VAL A 145 8.54 -0.28 0.56
CA VAL A 145 7.22 -0.79 0.93
C VAL A 145 6.26 0.37 1.16
N LEU A 146 5.05 0.28 0.63
CA LEU A 146 3.90 1.11 0.95
C LEU A 146 3.01 0.40 1.98
N LEU A 147 2.80 1.01 3.14
CA LEU A 147 1.97 0.43 4.20
C LEU A 147 0.58 1.07 4.28
N GLY A 148 -0.45 0.30 3.95
CA GLY A 148 -1.86 0.69 4.10
C GLY A 148 -2.60 -0.04 5.23
N VAL A 149 -2.51 0.46 6.47
CA VAL A 149 -3.16 -0.16 7.66
C VAL A 149 -4.35 0.60 8.22
N SER A 150 -4.58 1.84 7.76
CA SER A 150 -5.57 2.73 8.34
C SER A 150 -7.00 2.17 8.26
N ARG A 151 -7.71 2.20 9.40
CA ARG A 151 -9.09 1.73 9.60
C ARG A 151 -9.32 0.23 9.36
N LYS A 152 -8.28 -0.58 9.23
CA LYS A 152 -8.39 -2.02 8.98
C LYS A 152 -9.04 -2.75 10.18
N SER A 153 -9.94 -3.69 9.89
CA SER A 153 -10.74 -4.40 10.90
C SER A 153 -9.92 -5.27 11.86
N PHE A 154 -8.69 -5.67 11.51
CA PHE A 154 -7.82 -6.41 12.43
C PHE A 154 -7.45 -5.59 13.67
N ILE A 155 -7.37 -4.25 13.54
CA ILE A 155 -7.10 -3.34 14.66
C ILE A 155 -8.27 -3.41 15.66
N GLY A 156 -9.51 -3.26 15.16
CA GLY A 156 -10.71 -3.36 16.00
C GLY A 156 -10.81 -4.72 16.70
N ARG A 157 -10.50 -5.82 16.01
CA ARG A 157 -10.47 -7.17 16.62
C ARG A 157 -9.46 -7.30 17.75
N ILE A 158 -8.25 -6.75 17.59
CA ILE A 158 -7.22 -6.78 18.64
C ILE A 158 -7.67 -5.96 19.86
N LEU A 159 -8.24 -4.79 19.61
CA LEU A 159 -8.65 -3.85 20.66
C LEU A 159 -10.03 -4.15 21.25
N LYS A 160 -10.73 -5.14 20.68
CA LYS A 160 -12.11 -5.49 21.04
C LYS A 160 -13.05 -4.29 20.93
N SER A 161 -12.89 -3.50 19.86
CA SER A 161 -13.76 -2.37 19.54
C SER A 161 -14.24 -2.44 18.10
N ASP A 162 -15.54 -2.23 17.93
CA ASP A 162 -16.19 -2.11 16.62
C ASP A 162 -16.16 -0.69 16.07
N ASP A 163 -15.89 0.32 16.92
CA ASP A 163 -15.79 1.71 16.49
C ASP A 163 -14.58 1.89 15.54
N ILE A 164 -14.83 2.56 14.43
CA ILE A 164 -13.79 2.89 13.45
C ILE A 164 -12.86 3.99 13.97
N ALA A 165 -13.37 4.89 14.82
CA ALA A 165 -12.60 5.97 15.43
C ALA A 165 -11.50 5.44 16.35
N ASP A 166 -11.77 4.34 17.06
CA ASP A 166 -10.81 3.66 17.93
C ASP A 166 -9.60 3.08 17.18
N ARG A 167 -9.65 3.05 15.85
CA ARG A 167 -8.54 2.56 15.00
C ARG A 167 -7.54 3.66 14.64
N ASN A 168 -7.83 4.93 14.97
CA ASN A 168 -7.00 6.07 14.57
C ASN A 168 -5.64 6.08 15.30
N TRP A 169 -5.62 6.13 16.63
CA TRP A 169 -4.37 6.10 17.41
C TRP A 169 -3.54 4.82 17.24
N PRO A 170 -4.16 3.61 17.18
CA PRO A 170 -3.42 2.40 16.82
C PRO A 170 -2.78 2.48 15.43
N THR A 171 -3.45 3.12 14.45
CA THR A 171 -2.85 3.36 13.13
C THR A 171 -1.58 4.20 13.26
N VAL A 172 -1.62 5.26 14.08
CA VAL A 172 -0.45 6.12 14.36
C VAL A 172 0.68 5.32 15.01
N GLY A 173 0.37 4.45 15.97
CA GLY A 173 1.37 3.57 16.57
C GLY A 173 2.01 2.61 15.56
N ILE A 174 1.21 2.04 14.66
CA ILE A 174 1.72 1.15 13.61
C ILE A 174 2.57 1.92 12.60
N THR A 175 2.20 3.14 12.19
CA THR A 175 3.01 3.92 11.24
C THR A 175 4.34 4.36 11.84
N ALA A 176 4.37 4.78 13.11
CA ALA A 176 5.62 5.06 13.82
C ALA A 176 6.53 3.82 13.92
N HIS A 177 5.98 2.66 14.26
CA HIS A 177 6.73 1.40 14.29
C HIS A 177 7.28 1.01 12.93
N ALA A 178 6.46 1.08 11.88
CA ALA A 178 6.87 0.76 10.52
C ALA A 178 7.94 1.73 9.99
N CYS A 179 7.83 3.02 10.35
CA CYS A 179 8.87 3.99 10.05
C CYS A 179 10.20 3.56 10.67
N ALA A 180 10.23 3.17 11.95
CA ALA A 180 11.43 2.66 12.61
C ALA A 180 12.05 1.43 11.92
N LEU A 181 11.23 0.58 11.29
CA LEU A 181 11.66 -0.55 10.45
C LEU A 181 12.12 -0.16 9.05
N GLY A 182 12.12 1.14 8.71
CA GLY A 182 12.63 1.65 7.43
C GLY A 182 11.58 1.69 6.32
N VAL A 183 10.29 1.55 6.64
CA VAL A 183 9.20 1.73 5.68
C VAL A 183 8.93 3.23 5.49
N PRO A 184 9.15 3.80 4.29
CA PRO A 184 9.04 5.24 4.10
C PRO A 184 7.64 5.67 3.66
N LEU A 185 6.81 4.76 3.13
CA LEU A 185 5.55 5.11 2.48
C LEU A 185 4.35 4.62 3.30
N HIS A 186 3.45 5.53 3.66
CA HIS A 186 2.28 5.21 4.47
C HIS A 186 1.00 5.74 3.85
N ARG A 187 0.00 4.85 3.68
CA ARG A 187 -1.34 5.21 3.22
C ARG A 187 -2.31 5.31 4.39
N VAL A 188 -2.79 6.52 4.67
CA VAL A 188 -3.63 6.82 5.85
C VAL A 188 -4.84 7.68 5.53
N HIS A 189 -5.89 7.61 6.37
CA HIS A 189 -7.03 8.52 6.30
C HIS A 189 -6.75 9.81 7.10
N GLU A 190 -6.24 9.67 8.34
CA GLU A 190 -5.91 10.81 9.20
C GLU A 190 -4.45 11.24 9.00
N VAL A 191 -4.22 12.20 8.10
CA VAL A 191 -2.86 12.60 7.69
C VAL A 191 -2.07 13.27 8.82
N LYS A 192 -2.63 14.30 9.45
CA LYS A 192 -1.93 15.11 10.47
C LYS A 192 -1.32 14.27 11.61
N PRO A 193 -2.07 13.41 12.33
CA PRO A 193 -1.49 12.67 13.46
C PRO A 193 -0.43 11.64 13.03
N ASN A 194 -0.57 11.02 11.86
CA ASN A 194 0.44 10.11 11.33
C ASN A 194 1.71 10.87 10.91
N LEU A 195 1.57 12.03 10.25
CA LEU A 195 2.70 12.87 9.88
C LEU A 195 3.49 13.35 11.11
N ASP A 196 2.80 13.77 12.17
CA ASP A 196 3.46 14.19 13.41
C ASP A 196 4.23 13.04 14.05
N ALA A 197 3.64 11.85 14.11
CA ALA A 197 4.32 10.67 14.64
C ALA A 197 5.53 10.25 13.79
N LEU A 198 5.42 10.34 12.46
CA LEU A 198 6.53 10.07 11.54
C LEU A 198 7.67 11.09 11.71
N ARG A 199 7.35 12.37 11.87
CA ARG A 199 8.35 13.42 12.16
C ARG A 199 9.07 13.16 13.47
N MET A 200 8.34 12.76 14.51
CA MET A 200 8.94 12.41 15.80
C MET A 200 9.80 11.15 15.71
N ALA A 201 9.33 10.11 15.02
CA ALA A 201 10.08 8.88 14.80
C ALA A 201 11.41 9.18 14.07
N GLU A 202 11.37 10.03 13.04
CA GLU A 202 12.58 10.43 12.30
C GLU A 202 13.54 11.27 13.15
N ALA A 203 13.03 12.17 13.99
CA ALA A 203 13.86 12.99 14.89
C ALA A 203 14.60 12.17 15.97
N MET A 204 14.19 10.91 16.20
CA MET A 204 14.78 10.00 17.19
C MET A 204 15.77 8.99 16.58
N ARG A 205 15.99 9.02 15.26
CA ARG A 205 16.90 8.11 14.54
C ARG A 205 18.30 8.67 14.43
#